data_AF-A0A924AVB1-F1
#
_entry.id   AF-A0A924AVB1-F1
#
_cell.length_a   1.000
_cell.length_b   1.000
_cell.length_c   1.000
_cell.angle_alpha   90.00
_cell.angle_beta   90.00
_cell.angle_gamma   90.00
#
_symmetry.space_group_name_H-M   'P 1'
#
loop_
_entity.id
_entity.type
_entity.pdbx_description
1 polymer ?
#
loop_
_entity_poly.entity_id
_entity_poly.type
_entity_poly.pdbx_seq_one_letter_code
_entity_poly.pdbx_strand_id
1 'polypeptide(L)'
;MKTNGKNVLVSEELSDDHYSSNPETPLRNDAFILDDDIKIELISKKFKDIMDILGLDLTDDSLKDTPNRVAKMYVKEIFGGLNPANKPAIALFDNKYQYSEMVLEKNISFYSNCEHHFVPIIGKAHVAYMSNGKVIGLSKLNRIVDYFA
;
A
#
# COMPACT_ATOMS: atom_id res chain seq x y z
N MET A 1 -43.82 -16.15 -10.67
CA MET A 1 -44.29 -14.86 -10.13
C MET A 1 -44.01 -14.87 -8.63
N LYS A 2 -43.20 -13.90 -8.16
CA LYS A 2 -42.99 -13.32 -6.80
C LYS A 2 -43.73 -13.99 -5.60
N THR A 3 -43.23 -14.13 -4.37
CA THR A 3 -42.15 -13.47 -3.59
C THR A 3 -42.09 -14.03 -2.14
N ASN A 4 -40.94 -13.81 -1.50
CA ASN A 4 -40.69 -13.48 -0.08
C ASN A 4 -40.87 -14.47 1.07
N GLY A 5 -39.81 -14.53 1.90
CA GLY A 5 -39.95 -14.30 3.33
C GLY A 5 -39.17 -15.27 4.22
N LYS A 6 -37.84 -15.14 4.32
CA LYS A 6 -37.12 -15.61 5.51
C LYS A 6 -36.45 -14.44 6.21
N ASN A 7 -36.81 -14.34 7.48
CA ASN A 7 -36.56 -13.24 8.38
C ASN A 7 -35.08 -12.97 8.60
N VAL A 8 -34.82 -11.67 8.61
CA VAL A 8 -33.66 -10.99 9.17
C VAL A 8 -33.56 -11.34 10.66
N LEU A 9 -32.45 -11.97 11.04
CA LEU A 9 -31.85 -11.82 12.36
C LEU A 9 -30.39 -11.47 12.10
N VAL A 10 -30.15 -10.21 11.75
CA VAL A 10 -28.80 -9.63 11.79
C VAL A 10 -28.61 -9.25 13.25
N SER A 11 -27.85 -10.07 13.97
CA SER A 11 -27.41 -9.78 15.33
C SER A 11 -26.60 -8.49 15.34
N GLU A 12 -27.01 -7.56 16.19
CA GLU A 12 -26.43 -6.24 16.45
C GLU A 12 -25.04 -6.30 17.14
N GLU A 13 -24.23 -7.32 16.87
CA GLU A 13 -22.94 -7.59 17.55
C GLU A 13 -21.71 -7.60 16.62
N LEU A 14 -21.79 -7.00 15.42
CA LEU A 14 -20.66 -6.88 14.48
C LEU A 14 -20.19 -5.42 14.28
N SER A 15 -20.45 -4.52 15.23
CA SER A 15 -20.18 -3.09 15.05
C SER A 15 -18.77 -2.64 15.46
N ASP A 16 -17.85 -3.54 15.79
CA ASP A 16 -16.52 -3.18 16.32
C ASP A 16 -15.33 -3.81 15.56
N ASP A 17 -15.56 -4.29 14.32
CA ASP A 17 -14.47 -4.69 13.45
C ASP A 17 -14.23 -3.62 12.37
N HIS A 18 -13.01 -3.08 12.36
CA HIS A 18 -12.44 -2.18 11.34
C HIS A 18 -12.30 -2.83 9.96
N TYR A 19 -13.31 -3.59 9.51
CA TYR A 19 -13.35 -4.19 8.20
C TYR A 19 -13.70 -3.10 7.18
N SER A 20 -12.67 -2.43 6.63
CA SER A 20 -12.86 -1.60 5.45
C SER A 20 -13.44 -2.47 4.33
N SER A 21 -14.68 -2.22 3.97
CA SER A 21 -15.41 -2.95 2.92
C SER A 21 -14.97 -2.54 1.51
N ASN A 22 -14.09 -1.54 1.39
CA ASN A 22 -13.59 -1.05 0.12
C ASN A 22 -12.23 -1.67 -0.19
N PRO A 23 -12.07 -2.44 -1.29
CA PRO A 23 -10.78 -3.01 -1.68
C PRO A 23 -9.77 -1.98 -2.19
N GLU A 24 -10.22 -0.76 -2.49
CA GLU A 24 -9.38 0.33 -2.99
C GLU A 24 -9.04 1.33 -1.87
N THR A 25 -7.78 1.79 -1.85
CA THR A 25 -7.34 2.87 -0.96
C THR A 25 -8.15 4.15 -1.23
N PRO A 26 -8.72 4.82 -0.21
CA PRO A 26 -9.58 5.98 -0.41
C PRO A 26 -8.79 7.21 -0.86
N LEU A 27 -8.61 7.38 -2.17
CA LEU A 27 -7.94 8.53 -2.78
C LEU A 27 -8.95 9.62 -3.18
N ARG A 28 -8.52 10.88 -3.09
CA ARG A 28 -9.27 12.02 -3.63
C ARG A 28 -9.26 12.00 -5.16
N ASN A 29 -10.30 12.57 -5.77
CA ASN A 29 -10.41 12.70 -7.24
C ASN A 29 -9.27 13.49 -7.89
N ASP A 30 -8.58 14.35 -7.12
CA ASP A 30 -7.49 15.21 -7.57
C ASP A 30 -6.10 14.75 -7.09
N ALA A 31 -5.96 13.53 -6.57
CA ALA A 31 -4.74 13.02 -5.92
C ALA A 31 -3.47 13.10 -6.81
N PHE A 32 -3.62 13.17 -8.13
CA PHE A 32 -2.53 13.15 -9.10
C PHE A 32 -2.42 14.43 -9.95
N ILE A 33 -3.07 15.53 -9.56
CA ILE A 33 -2.96 16.82 -10.26
C ILE A 33 -1.57 17.46 -10.03
N LEU A 34 -1.08 17.41 -8.78
CA LEU A 34 0.22 17.95 -8.44
C LEU A 34 1.32 16.96 -8.82
N ASP A 35 2.39 17.48 -9.44
CA ASP A 35 3.61 16.72 -9.65
C ASP A 35 4.31 16.41 -8.32
N ASP A 36 5.18 15.41 -8.37
CA ASP A 36 5.86 14.91 -7.18
C ASP A 36 6.82 15.94 -6.58
N ASP A 37 7.46 16.79 -7.39
CA ASP A 37 8.41 17.77 -6.87
C ASP A 37 7.69 18.88 -6.11
N ILE A 38 6.53 19.33 -6.61
CA ILE A 38 5.62 20.23 -5.88
C ILE A 38 5.10 19.57 -4.60
N LYS A 39 4.71 18.29 -4.65
CA LYS A 39 4.29 17.55 -3.44
C LYS A 39 5.40 17.53 -2.39
N ILE A 40 6.64 17.23 -2.80
CA ILE A 40 7.82 17.21 -1.92
C ILE A 40 8.05 18.59 -1.29
N GLU A 41 8.00 19.66 -2.09
CA GLU A 41 8.19 21.02 -1.59
C GLU A 41 7.13 21.39 -0.53
N LEU A 42 5.86 21.12 -0.83
CA LEU A 42 4.75 21.45 0.06
C LEU A 42 4.79 20.63 1.36
N ILE A 43 5.02 19.32 1.26
CA ILE A 43 5.13 18.44 2.44
C ILE A 43 6.34 18.83 3.29
N SER A 44 7.47 19.15 2.66
CA SER A 44 8.69 19.57 3.37
C SER A 44 8.44 20.80 4.23
N LYS A 45 7.73 21.82 3.69
CA LYS A 45 7.33 23.00 4.46
C LYS A 45 6.46 22.63 5.67
N LYS A 46 5.50 21.70 5.49
CA LYS A 46 4.63 21.26 6.60
C LYS A 46 5.38 20.44 7.65
N PHE A 47 6.32 19.60 7.24
CA PHE A 47 7.12 18.84 8.19
C PHE A 47 8.09 19.73 8.96
N LYS A 48 8.59 20.80 8.33
CA LYS A 48 9.34 21.85 9.02
C LYS A 48 8.49 22.47 10.13
N ASP A 49 7.27 22.90 9.81
CA ASP A 49 6.35 23.48 10.80
C ASP A 49 6.12 22.51 11.98
N ILE A 50 5.92 21.21 11.70
CA ILE A 50 5.78 20.17 12.74
C ILE A 50 7.02 20.09 13.63
N MET A 51 8.22 20.04 13.03
CA MET A 51 9.48 19.96 13.78
C MET A 51 9.74 21.20 14.64
N ASP A 52 9.44 22.39 14.13
CA ASP A 52 9.54 23.65 14.88
C ASP A 52 8.58 23.64 16.08
N ILE A 53 7.34 23.16 15.90
CA ILE A 53 6.33 23.04 16.98
C ILE A 53 6.78 22.03 18.05
N LEU A 54 7.46 20.95 17.66
CA LEU A 54 8.06 19.99 18.59
C LEU A 54 9.28 20.56 19.34
N GLY A 55 9.76 21.75 18.98
CA GLY A 55 10.92 22.40 19.59
C GLY A 55 12.26 21.83 19.13
N LEU A 56 12.31 21.23 17.93
CA LEU A 56 13.57 20.72 17.35
C LEU A 56 14.38 21.86 16.74
N ASP A 57 15.69 21.87 17.00
CA ASP A 57 16.61 22.86 16.43
C ASP A 57 16.98 22.49 14.98
N LEU A 58 16.38 23.17 14.02
CA LEU A 58 16.66 22.97 12.59
C LEU A 58 17.93 23.70 12.10
N THR A 59 18.65 24.39 12.98
CA THR A 59 20.01 24.90 12.65
C THR A 59 21.07 23.81 12.78
N ASP A 60 20.76 22.72 13.51
CA ASP A 60 21.57 21.51 13.59
C ASP A 60 21.76 20.87 12.20
N ASP A 61 22.97 20.44 11.92
CA ASP A 61 23.37 19.93 10.61
C ASP A 61 22.73 18.57 10.26
N SER A 62 22.40 17.76 11.27
CA SER A 62 21.69 16.49 11.12
C SER A 62 20.20 16.72 10.82
N LEU A 63 19.59 17.72 11.47
CA LEU A 63 18.15 17.94 11.40
C LEU A 63 17.68 18.85 10.27
N LYS A 64 18.50 19.82 9.82
CA LYS A 64 18.11 20.84 8.82
C LYS A 64 17.44 20.30 7.55
N ASP A 65 17.87 19.13 7.08
CA ASP A 65 17.37 18.50 5.85
C ASP A 65 16.30 17.43 6.12
N THR A 66 15.96 17.14 7.38
CA THR A 66 14.95 16.14 7.76
C THR A 66 13.59 16.40 7.11
N PRO A 67 13.06 17.64 7.06
CA PRO A 67 11.77 17.88 6.42
C PRO A 67 11.74 17.45 4.95
N ASN A 68 12.83 17.69 4.22
CA ASN A 68 12.97 17.27 2.83
C ASN A 68 13.11 15.74 2.70
N ARG A 69 13.88 15.10 3.60
CA ARG A 69 14.00 13.62 3.62
C ARG A 69 12.65 12.95 3.86
N VAL A 70 11.86 13.44 4.82
CA VAL A 70 10.52 12.89 5.10
C VAL A 70 9.58 13.10 3.91
N ALA A 71 9.59 14.28 3.30
CA ALA A 71 8.77 14.56 2.13
C ALA A 71 9.10 13.65 0.95
N LYS A 72 10.39 13.43 0.66
CA LYS A 72 10.86 12.49 -0.36
C LYS A 72 10.44 11.06 -0.05
N MET A 73 10.63 10.61 1.19
CA MET A 73 10.22 9.29 1.64
C MET A 73 8.73 9.06 1.40
N TYR A 74 7.86 10.01 1.77
CA TYR A 74 6.42 9.88 1.55
C TYR A 74 6.06 9.84 0.07
N VAL A 75 6.64 10.69 -0.78
CA VAL A 75 6.23 10.81 -2.18
C VAL A 75 6.84 9.74 -3.08
N LYS A 76 8.11 9.38 -2.86
CA LYS A 76 8.90 8.54 -3.75
C LYS A 76 9.17 7.13 -3.24
N GLU A 77 8.93 6.88 -1.96
CA GLU A 77 9.29 5.61 -1.31
C GLU A 77 8.04 4.94 -0.73
N ILE A 78 7.71 5.19 0.54
CA ILE A 78 6.78 4.35 1.32
C ILE A 78 5.32 4.45 0.89
N PHE A 79 4.92 5.51 0.18
CA PHE A 79 3.57 5.61 -0.43
C PHE A 79 3.62 5.61 -1.96
N GLY A 80 4.74 5.17 -2.55
CA GLY A 80 4.90 5.08 -4.00
C GLY A 80 3.84 4.18 -4.66
N GLY A 81 3.33 3.18 -3.92
CA GLY A 81 2.24 2.29 -4.34
C GLY A 81 0.89 2.98 -4.62
N LEU A 82 0.67 4.17 -4.07
CA LEU A 82 -0.55 4.94 -4.33
C LEU A 82 -0.62 5.44 -5.78
N ASN A 83 0.52 5.64 -6.44
CA ASN A 83 0.56 6.11 -7.82
C ASN A 83 0.37 4.92 -8.79
N PRO A 84 -0.72 4.87 -9.58
CA PRO A 84 -0.95 3.78 -10.52
C PRO A 84 0.15 3.60 -11.57
N ALA A 85 0.92 4.66 -11.86
CA ALA A 85 2.06 4.59 -12.77
C ALA A 85 3.20 3.70 -12.26
N ASN A 86 3.29 3.47 -10.94
CA ASN A 86 4.28 2.62 -10.31
C ASN A 86 3.88 1.13 -10.29
N LYS A 87 2.69 0.79 -10.80
CA LYS A 87 2.19 -0.59 -10.80
C LYS A 87 3.15 -1.52 -11.56
N PRO A 88 3.59 -2.65 -10.95
CA PRO A 88 4.59 -3.50 -11.56
C PRO A 88 4.07 -4.16 -12.84
N ALA A 89 4.90 -4.13 -13.89
CA ALA A 89 4.63 -4.87 -15.12
C ALA A 89 4.65 -6.39 -14.85
N ILE A 90 3.55 -7.05 -15.19
CA ILE A 90 3.34 -8.49 -15.02
C ILE A 90 3.98 -9.25 -16.18
N ALA A 91 4.76 -10.28 -15.85
CA ALA A 91 5.28 -11.23 -16.82
C ALA A 91 4.62 -12.59 -16.59
N LEU A 92 3.96 -13.11 -17.62
CA LEU A 92 3.31 -14.41 -17.61
C LEU A 92 4.03 -15.35 -18.57
N PHE A 93 4.14 -16.62 -18.18
CA PHE A 93 4.73 -17.68 -18.97
C PHE A 93 3.69 -18.78 -19.19
N ASP A 94 3.70 -19.39 -20.37
CA ASP A 94 2.83 -20.54 -20.62
C ASP A 94 3.25 -21.72 -19.74
N ASN A 95 2.27 -22.38 -19.13
CA ASN A 95 2.48 -23.57 -18.33
C ASN A 95 2.70 -24.80 -19.23
N LYS A 96 3.83 -24.84 -19.95
CA LYS A 96 4.17 -25.91 -20.90
C LYS A 96 4.26 -27.29 -20.25
N TYR A 97 4.58 -27.33 -18.96
CA TYR A 97 4.71 -28.56 -18.18
C TYR A 97 3.38 -29.04 -17.58
N GLN A 98 2.27 -28.36 -17.88
CA GLN A 98 0.93 -28.68 -17.37
C GLN A 98 0.90 -28.89 -15.85
N TYR A 99 1.70 -28.10 -15.13
CA TYR A 99 1.77 -28.16 -13.67
C TYR A 99 0.41 -27.82 -13.07
N SER A 100 -0.22 -28.80 -12.42
CA SER A 100 -1.57 -28.72 -11.84
C SER A 100 -1.55 -28.48 -10.33
N GLU A 101 -0.38 -28.24 -9.75
CA GLU A 101 -0.23 -28.04 -8.30
C GLU A 101 -0.14 -26.55 -7.95
N MET A 102 -0.23 -26.27 -6.65
CA MET A 102 -0.13 -24.93 -6.11
C MET A 102 1.27 -24.35 -6.28
N VAL A 103 1.35 -23.14 -6.82
CA VAL A 103 2.56 -22.32 -6.74
C VAL A 103 2.46 -21.50 -5.47
N LEU A 104 3.48 -21.59 -4.61
CA LEU A 104 3.52 -20.94 -3.31
C LEU A 104 4.84 -20.21 -3.11
N GLU A 105 4.78 -18.88 -3.12
CA GLU A 105 5.88 -18.00 -2.72
C GLU A 105 5.71 -17.65 -1.24
N LYS A 106 6.71 -17.97 -0.41
CA LYS A 106 6.66 -17.75 1.04
C LYS A 106 7.68 -16.70 1.47
N ASN A 107 7.38 -16.06 2.60
CA ASN A 107 8.30 -15.15 3.29
C ASN A 107 8.67 -13.93 2.45
N ILE A 108 7.71 -13.41 1.66
CA ILE A 108 7.87 -12.12 1.01
C ILE A 108 7.85 -11.07 2.12
N SER A 109 8.98 -10.44 2.38
CA SER A 109 9.05 -9.33 3.33
C SER A 109 8.27 -8.15 2.78
N PHE A 110 7.48 -7.50 3.61
CA PHE A 110 6.81 -6.26 3.24
C PHE A 110 6.95 -5.21 4.34
N TYR A 111 6.95 -3.95 3.91
CA TYR A 111 6.98 -2.77 4.75
C TYR A 111 5.82 -1.89 4.31
N SER A 112 4.90 -1.63 5.22
CA SER A 112 3.71 -0.83 5.00
C SER A 112 3.59 0.23 6.09
N ASN A 113 2.54 1.04 6.06
CA ASN A 113 2.23 2.01 7.10
C ASN A 113 0.75 1.94 7.47
N CYS A 114 0.46 1.92 8.76
CA CYS A 114 -0.93 1.98 9.23
C CYS A 114 -1.50 3.37 8.95
N GLU A 115 -2.56 3.48 8.15
CA GLU A 115 -3.16 4.77 7.77
C GLU A 115 -3.71 5.58 8.96
N HIS A 116 -3.97 4.94 10.10
CA HIS A 116 -4.47 5.62 11.30
C HIS A 116 -3.38 6.42 12.03
N HIS A 117 -2.12 5.98 11.95
CA HIS A 117 -1.01 6.55 12.75
C HIS A 117 0.24 6.87 11.91
N PHE A 118 0.29 6.42 10.67
CA PHE A 118 1.41 6.51 9.73
C PHE A 118 2.70 5.86 10.25
N VAL A 119 2.58 4.91 11.18
CA VAL A 119 3.70 4.12 11.71
C VAL A 119 3.91 2.83 10.90
N PRO A 120 5.14 2.30 10.85
CA PRO A 120 5.44 1.10 10.05
C PRO A 120 4.66 -0.15 10.49
N ILE A 121 4.19 -0.90 9.50
CA ILE A 121 3.76 -2.30 9.62
C ILE A 121 4.82 -3.13 8.92
N ILE A 122 5.45 -4.05 9.65
CA ILE A 122 6.53 -4.89 9.11
C ILE A 122 6.09 -6.34 9.25
N GLY A 123 6.10 -7.08 8.15
CA GLY A 123 5.57 -8.43 8.14
C GLY A 123 6.10 -9.31 7.02
N LYS A 124 5.48 -10.48 6.90
CA LYS A 124 5.72 -11.45 5.84
C LYS A 124 4.41 -11.83 5.18
N ALA A 125 4.39 -11.79 3.85
CA ALA A 125 3.30 -12.31 3.05
C ALA A 125 3.65 -13.70 2.48
N HIS A 126 2.61 -14.51 2.32
CA HIS A 126 2.68 -15.79 1.62
C HIS A 126 1.62 -15.76 0.53
N VAL A 127 2.03 -15.94 -0.72
CA VAL A 127 1.13 -15.87 -1.87
C VAL A 127 1.08 -17.24 -2.52
N ALA A 128 -0.13 -17.80 -2.60
CA ALA A 128 -0.41 -19.07 -3.26
C ALA A 128 -1.47 -18.90 -4.34
N TYR A 129 -1.30 -19.61 -5.45
CA TYR A 129 -2.32 -19.71 -6.49
C TYR A 129 -2.20 -21.03 -7.28
N MET A 130 -3.30 -21.41 -7.93
CA MET A 130 -3.33 -22.51 -8.90
C MET A 130 -3.21 -21.93 -10.30
N SER A 131 -2.29 -22.45 -11.11
CA SER A 131 -2.14 -21.96 -12.48
C SER A 131 -3.33 -22.36 -13.35
N ASN A 132 -3.77 -21.47 -14.24
CA ASN A 132 -4.79 -21.77 -15.27
C ASN A 132 -4.18 -21.53 -16.66
N GLY A 133 -3.24 -22.38 -17.05
CA GLY A 133 -2.52 -22.30 -18.32
C GLY A 133 -1.34 -21.31 -18.36
N LYS A 134 -1.27 -20.36 -17.40
CA LYS A 134 -0.14 -19.42 -17.26
C LYS A 134 0.40 -19.37 -15.83
N VAL A 135 1.71 -19.13 -15.73
CA VAL A 135 2.46 -18.97 -14.48
C VAL A 135 3.02 -17.55 -14.43
N ILE A 136 2.85 -16.86 -13.31
CA ILE A 136 3.47 -15.55 -13.08
C ILE A 136 4.96 -15.72 -12.76
N GLY A 137 5.81 -14.84 -13.26
CA GLY A 137 7.20 -14.79 -12.81
C GLY A 137 7.27 -14.56 -11.30
N LEU A 138 7.97 -15.42 -10.56
CA LEU A 138 8.00 -15.41 -9.09
C LEU A 138 8.46 -14.04 -8.52
N SER A 139 9.43 -13.39 -9.16
CA SER A 139 9.88 -12.05 -8.77
C SER A 139 8.81 -10.97 -8.89
N LYS A 140 7.73 -11.20 -9.65
CA LYS A 140 6.60 -10.28 -9.76
C LYS A 140 5.67 -10.34 -8.56
N LEU A 141 5.56 -11.49 -7.88
CA LEU A 141 4.77 -11.61 -6.66
C LEU A 141 5.31 -10.69 -5.57
N ASN A 142 6.63 -10.68 -5.37
CA ASN A 142 7.30 -9.77 -4.44
C ASN A 142 6.96 -8.30 -4.77
N ARG A 143 7.10 -7.89 -6.04
CA ARG A 143 6.78 -6.51 -6.46
C ARG A 143 5.31 -6.13 -6.32
N ILE A 144 4.39 -7.08 -6.47
CA ILE A 144 2.95 -6.83 -6.26
C ILE A 144 2.68 -6.59 -4.78
N VAL A 145 3.27 -7.42 -3.91
CA VAL A 145 3.18 -7.21 -2.46
C VAL A 145 3.75 -5.84 -2.10
N ASP A 146 4.95 -5.49 -2.58
CA ASP A 146 5.58 -4.18 -2.33
C ASP A 146 4.77 -2.99 -2.88
N TYR A 147 3.98 -3.19 -3.94
CA TYR A 147 3.16 -2.11 -4.52
C TYR A 147 1.92 -1.79 -3.65
N PHE A 148 1.39 -2.77 -2.92
CA PHE A 148 0.20 -2.59 -2.08
C PHE A 148 0.51 -2.44 -0.59
N ALA A 149 1.70 -2.85 -0.16
CA ALA A 149 2.23 -2.57 1.17
C ALA A 149 2.52 -1.07 1.30
#